data_AF-A0A7S3SWN4-F1
#
_entry.id   AF-A0A7S3SWN4-F1
#
_cell.length_a   1.000
_cell.length_b   1.000
_cell.length_c   1.000
_cell.angle_alpha   90.00
_cell.angle_beta   90.00
_cell.angle_gamma   90.00
#
_symmetry.space_group_name_H-M   'P 1'
#
loop_
_entity.id
_entity.type
_entity.pdbx_description
1 polymer ?
#
loop_
_entity_poly.entity_id
_entity_poly.type
_entity_poly.pdbx_seq_one_letter_code
_entity_poly.pdbx_strand_id
1 'polypeptide(L)'
;FEPSAALKAASSSKSHHSGKSHHAGNHSHEHKEVVGTDISKVFQPEMAKAFAALTKLTYCGQQPGVYASIVSSCRTFCADAGFSIIPGTVRSAGVSDSKVAGAISFFVAKFERTEEEANIPADGCVLAIRGTGGKSGAWQDSNEFRSQQSNLVSLPGNK
;
A
#
# COMPACT_ATOMS: atom_id res chain seq x y z
N PHE A 1 14.76 8.24 46.68
CA PHE A 1 13.37 8.72 46.70
C PHE A 1 12.52 7.74 45.92
N GLU A 2 12.07 6.70 46.61
CA GLU A 2 10.89 5.90 46.30
C GLU A 2 9.60 6.76 46.50
N PRO A 3 8.37 6.30 46.18
CA PRO A 3 7.80 5.90 44.88
C PRO A 3 6.34 6.45 44.73
N SER A 4 5.50 5.82 43.88
CA SER A 4 4.00 5.94 43.88
C SER A 4 3.43 7.17 43.16
N ALA A 5 2.29 7.21 42.47
CA ALA A 5 1.16 6.33 42.12
C ALA A 5 0.54 6.98 40.83
N ALA A 6 -0.41 6.46 40.06
CA ALA A 6 -1.57 5.66 40.36
C ALA A 6 -2.18 5.12 39.06
N LEU A 7 -2.65 3.87 39.12
CA LEU A 7 -3.72 3.36 38.27
C LEU A 7 -5.02 4.13 38.59
N LYS A 8 -5.83 4.43 37.57
CA LYS A 8 -7.29 4.51 37.71
C LYS A 8 -7.97 3.66 36.64
N ALA A 9 -8.81 2.78 37.15
CA ALA A 9 -9.68 1.87 36.42
C ALA A 9 -11.03 2.52 36.10
N ALA A 10 -11.77 1.80 35.24
CA ALA A 10 -13.22 1.78 35.04
C ALA A 10 -13.85 2.91 34.21
N SER A 11 -14.54 2.51 33.13
CA SER A 11 -16.01 2.53 33.17
C SER A 11 -16.60 1.69 32.03
N SER A 12 -17.52 0.81 32.41
CA SER A 12 -18.42 0.03 31.56
C SER A 12 -19.63 0.90 31.25
N SER A 13 -20.12 0.90 30.01
CA SER A 13 -21.43 1.45 29.68
C SER A 13 -22.07 0.64 28.56
N LYS A 14 -22.97 -0.25 28.97
CA LYS A 14 -24.08 -0.76 28.16
C LYS A 14 -25.11 0.35 28.02
N SER A 15 -25.54 0.67 26.80
CA SER A 15 -26.87 1.26 26.59
C SER A 15 -27.56 0.61 25.39
N HIS A 16 -28.68 -0.04 25.70
CA HIS A 16 -29.71 -0.43 24.74
C HIS A 16 -30.32 0.83 24.11
N HIS A 17 -30.38 0.89 22.78
CA HIS A 17 -31.40 1.66 22.07
C HIS A 17 -32.09 0.79 21.03
N SER A 18 -33.28 0.35 21.42
CA SER A 18 -34.35 -0.12 20.53
C SER A 18 -34.99 1.12 19.92
N GLY A 19 -34.88 1.26 18.60
CA GLY A 19 -35.48 2.36 17.83
C GLY A 19 -36.13 1.79 16.58
N LYS A 20 -37.45 1.93 16.50
CA LYS A 20 -38.35 1.47 15.44
C LYS A 20 -38.04 2.10 14.08
N SER A 21 -38.18 1.26 13.04
CA SER A 21 -38.85 1.46 11.75
C SER A 21 -39.29 2.89 11.39
N HIS A 22 -38.99 3.37 10.17
CA HIS A 22 -39.97 3.73 9.13
C HIS A 22 -39.25 4.17 7.83
N HIS A 23 -39.93 3.91 6.70
CA HIS A 23 -39.67 4.30 5.31
C HIS A 23 -38.80 3.37 4.42
N ALA A 24 -39.49 2.35 3.89
CA ALA A 24 -39.17 1.74 2.61
C ALA A 24 -39.44 2.77 1.49
N GLY A 25 -38.42 3.58 1.17
CA GLY A 25 -38.36 4.33 -0.08
C GLY A 25 -37.88 3.39 -1.18
N ASN A 26 -38.73 3.10 -2.16
CA ASN A 26 -38.40 2.33 -3.35
C ASN A 26 -37.49 3.20 -4.24
N HIS A 27 -36.21 3.29 -3.91
CA HIS A 27 -35.20 3.83 -4.82
C HIS A 27 -34.89 2.75 -5.85
N SER A 28 -35.56 2.85 -7.01
CA SER A 28 -35.11 2.20 -8.23
C SER A 28 -33.70 2.70 -8.53
N HIS A 29 -32.69 1.96 -8.05
CA HIS A 29 -31.31 2.13 -8.45
C HIS A 29 -31.25 1.80 -9.94
N GLU A 30 -31.26 2.83 -10.77
CA GLU A 30 -30.82 2.75 -12.15
C GLU A 30 -29.37 2.27 -12.11
N HIS A 31 -29.16 0.98 -12.37
CA HIS A 31 -27.85 0.41 -12.61
C HIS A 31 -27.33 1.03 -13.90
N LYS A 32 -26.71 2.20 -13.76
CA LYS A 32 -25.96 2.81 -14.84
C LYS A 32 -24.81 1.85 -15.11
N GLU A 33 -24.95 1.06 -16.16
CA GLU A 33 -23.93 0.17 -16.67
C GLU A 33 -22.66 1.01 -16.85
N VAL A 34 -21.70 0.80 -15.97
CA VAL A 34 -20.37 1.39 -16.09
C VAL A 34 -19.80 0.74 -17.33
N VAL A 35 -19.91 1.45 -18.45
CA VAL A 35 -19.30 1.10 -19.74
C VAL A 35 -17.91 0.58 -19.41
N GLY A 36 -17.73 -0.73 -19.58
CA GLY A 36 -16.53 -1.43 -19.14
C GLY A 36 -15.34 -0.86 -19.88
N THR A 37 -14.64 0.10 -19.26
CA THR A 37 -13.30 0.48 -19.70
C THR A 37 -12.48 -0.79 -19.68
N ASP A 38 -12.04 -1.19 -20.87
CA ASP A 38 -11.14 -2.31 -21.05
C ASP A 38 -9.90 -2.07 -20.19
N ILE A 39 -9.84 -2.73 -19.02
CA ILE A 39 -8.81 -2.53 -18.00
C ILE A 39 -7.42 -2.85 -18.58
N SER A 40 -7.36 -3.70 -19.62
CA SER A 40 -6.12 -4.01 -20.32
C SER A 40 -5.53 -2.79 -21.04
N LYS A 41 -6.37 -1.80 -21.41
CA LYS A 41 -5.93 -0.51 -21.96
C LYS A 41 -5.55 0.51 -20.89
N VAL A 42 -5.72 0.21 -19.62
CA VAL A 42 -5.34 1.10 -18.50
C VAL A 42 -4.14 0.54 -17.75
N PHE A 43 -3.96 -0.78 -17.78
CA PHE A 43 -2.96 -1.49 -16.99
C PHE A 43 -1.94 -2.20 -17.89
N GLN A 44 -0.80 -1.55 -18.13
CA GLN A 44 0.34 -2.21 -18.76
C GLN A 44 0.99 -3.20 -17.77
N PRO A 45 1.24 -4.47 -18.18
CA PRO A 45 1.92 -5.46 -17.33
C PRO A 45 3.28 -4.98 -16.78
N GLU A 46 4.00 -4.18 -17.56
CA GLU A 46 5.32 -3.64 -17.25
C GLU A 46 5.23 -2.65 -16.08
N MET A 47 4.22 -1.76 -16.12
CA MET A 47 3.93 -0.85 -15.02
C MET A 47 3.58 -1.62 -13.73
N ALA A 48 2.82 -2.71 -13.84
CA ALA A 48 2.51 -3.57 -12.70
C ALA A 48 3.78 -4.20 -12.10
N LYS A 49 4.71 -4.68 -12.94
CA LYS A 49 6.01 -5.21 -12.50
C LYS A 49 6.83 -4.13 -11.80
N ALA A 50 6.88 -2.92 -12.34
CA ALA A 50 7.58 -1.78 -11.75
C ALA A 50 7.02 -1.42 -10.37
N PHE A 51 5.70 -1.26 -10.25
CA PHE A 51 5.05 -0.96 -8.97
C PHE A 51 5.19 -2.09 -7.95
N ALA A 52 5.15 -3.35 -8.38
CA ALA A 52 5.42 -4.49 -7.51
C ALA A 52 6.86 -4.47 -6.99
N ALA A 53 7.84 -4.20 -7.85
CA ALA A 53 9.25 -4.08 -7.46
C ALA A 53 9.47 -2.93 -6.46
N LEU A 54 8.90 -1.76 -6.75
CA LEU A 54 8.94 -0.59 -5.88
C LEU A 54 8.26 -0.86 -4.53
N THR A 55 7.10 -1.51 -4.53
CA THR A 55 6.38 -1.83 -3.28
C THR A 55 7.17 -2.75 -2.36
N LYS A 56 8.01 -3.65 -2.88
CA LYS A 56 8.88 -4.50 -2.05
C LYS A 56 9.84 -3.69 -1.16
N LEU A 57 10.19 -2.47 -1.54
CA LEU A 57 11.09 -1.62 -0.76
C LEU A 57 10.44 -1.03 0.49
N THR A 58 9.11 -1.02 0.56
CA THR A 58 8.40 -0.62 1.78
C THR A 58 8.66 -1.57 2.95
N TYR A 59 9.14 -2.79 2.69
CA TYR A 59 9.55 -3.74 3.72
C TYR A 59 10.87 -3.38 4.40
N CYS A 60 11.69 -2.53 3.78
CA CYS A 60 12.91 -2.01 4.40
C CYS A 60 12.60 -0.94 5.46
N GLY A 61 11.34 -0.50 5.58
CA GLY A 61 10.93 0.54 6.53
C GLY A 61 11.63 1.87 6.24
N GLN A 62 11.95 2.62 7.29
CA GLN A 62 12.69 3.89 7.20
C GLN A 62 14.21 3.70 7.42
N GLN A 63 14.80 2.67 6.82
CA GLN A 63 16.23 2.46 6.95
C GLN A 63 17.06 3.45 6.12
N PRO A 64 18.26 3.83 6.59
CA PRO A 64 19.23 4.52 5.75
C PRO A 64 19.47 3.75 4.44
N GLY A 65 19.55 4.47 3.31
CA GLY A 65 19.79 3.85 2.01
C GLY A 65 18.54 3.43 1.23
N VAL A 66 17.34 3.45 1.83
CA VAL A 66 16.08 3.15 1.10
C VAL A 66 15.89 4.03 -0.13
N TYR A 67 16.31 5.29 -0.07
CA TYR A 67 16.37 6.19 -1.23
C TYR A 67 17.16 5.57 -2.40
N ALA A 68 18.39 5.12 -2.13
CA ALA A 68 19.27 4.57 -3.15
C ALA A 68 18.71 3.24 -3.69
N SER A 69 18.11 2.43 -2.82
CA SER A 69 17.41 1.21 -3.22
C SER A 69 16.22 1.50 -4.14
N ILE A 70 15.40 2.52 -3.85
CA ILE A 70 14.27 2.92 -4.70
C ILE A 70 14.74 3.33 -6.09
N VAL A 71 15.71 4.25 -6.15
CA VAL A 71 16.25 4.73 -7.42
C VAL A 71 16.93 3.58 -8.19
N SER A 72 17.68 2.71 -7.51
CA SER A 72 18.36 1.58 -8.14
C SER A 72 17.40 0.50 -8.63
N SER A 73 16.42 0.10 -7.83
CA SER A 73 15.42 -0.90 -8.22
C SER A 73 14.52 -0.41 -9.33
N CYS A 74 14.27 0.89 -9.41
CA CYS A 74 13.48 1.46 -10.48
C CYS A 74 14.15 1.35 -11.85
N ARG A 75 15.49 1.36 -11.94
CA ARG A 75 16.21 1.45 -13.23
C ARG A 75 15.68 0.51 -14.31
N THR A 76 15.68 -0.80 -14.07
CA THR A 76 15.24 -1.77 -15.08
C THR A 76 13.72 -1.79 -15.20
N PHE A 77 13.01 -2.00 -14.09
CA PHE A 77 11.56 -2.21 -14.16
C PHE A 77 10.78 -0.96 -14.59
N CYS A 78 11.20 0.24 -14.18
CA CYS A 78 10.55 1.48 -14.59
C CYS A 78 10.89 1.82 -16.04
N ALA A 79 12.14 1.59 -16.48
CA ALA A 79 12.50 1.78 -17.88
C ALA A 79 11.67 0.88 -18.79
N ASP A 80 11.52 -0.40 -18.44
CA ASP A 80 10.64 -1.33 -19.18
C ASP A 80 9.17 -0.87 -19.19
N ALA A 81 8.77 -0.06 -18.21
CA ALA A 81 7.43 0.53 -18.09
C ALA A 81 7.33 1.95 -18.66
N GLY A 82 8.39 2.47 -19.31
CA GLY A 82 8.40 3.78 -19.93
C GLY A 82 8.40 4.96 -18.96
N PHE A 83 8.91 4.81 -17.73
CA PHE A 83 9.04 5.92 -16.77
C PHE A 83 10.31 5.85 -15.92
N SER A 84 10.63 6.94 -15.22
CA SER A 84 11.73 7.02 -14.27
C SER A 84 11.31 7.79 -13.02
N ILE A 85 11.87 7.42 -11.86
CA ILE A 85 11.73 8.23 -10.64
C ILE A 85 12.68 9.42 -10.71
N ILE A 86 12.14 10.61 -10.45
CA ILE A 86 12.93 11.84 -10.43
C ILE A 86 13.84 11.82 -9.18
N PRO A 87 15.18 11.86 -9.34
CA PRO A 87 16.10 11.86 -8.21
C PRO A 87 15.81 12.99 -7.22
N GLY A 88 15.99 12.72 -5.93
CA GLY A 88 15.75 13.68 -4.85
C GLY A 88 14.28 13.87 -4.45
N THR A 89 13.32 13.26 -5.17
CA THR A 89 11.88 13.39 -4.86
C THR A 89 11.33 12.33 -3.92
N VAL A 90 12.07 11.25 -3.70
CA VAL A 90 11.65 10.17 -2.80
C VAL A 90 11.56 10.68 -1.36
N ARG A 91 10.42 10.42 -0.70
CA ARG A 91 10.18 10.67 0.72
C ARG A 91 9.60 9.40 1.33
N SER A 92 10.19 8.93 2.41
CA SER A 92 9.64 7.80 3.19
C SER A 92 9.15 8.28 4.54
N ALA A 93 8.12 7.62 5.03
CA ALA A 93 7.57 7.84 6.35
C ALA A 93 6.89 6.56 6.85
N GLY A 94 6.44 6.59 8.09
CA GLY A 94 5.93 5.42 8.76
C GLY A 94 5.21 5.83 10.03
N VAL A 95 4.17 5.07 10.33
CA VAL A 95 3.26 5.32 11.44
C VAL A 95 3.30 4.11 12.35
N SER A 96 3.45 4.36 13.64
CA SER A 96 3.35 3.33 14.66
C SER A 96 1.89 3.03 14.95
N ASP A 97 1.56 1.76 15.14
CA ASP A 97 0.23 1.31 15.57
C ASP A 97 0.38 0.41 16.79
N SER A 98 -0.40 0.66 17.84
CA SER A 98 -0.55 -0.26 18.98
C SER A 98 0.78 -0.77 19.56
N LYS A 99 1.74 0.13 19.80
CA LYS A 99 3.12 -0.09 20.31
C LYS A 99 4.11 -0.71 19.32
N VAL A 100 3.72 -0.95 18.08
CA VAL A 100 4.61 -1.41 17.04
C VAL A 100 5.17 -0.20 16.29
N ALA A 101 6.48 0.03 16.47
CA ALA A 101 7.19 1.03 15.67
C ALA A 101 7.16 0.64 14.18
N GLY A 102 6.75 1.58 13.32
CA GLY A 102 6.74 1.36 11.86
C GLY A 102 5.73 0.30 11.39
N ALA A 103 4.62 0.13 12.12
CA ALA A 103 3.52 -0.75 11.73
C ALA A 103 3.06 -0.46 10.29
N ILE A 104 2.98 0.82 9.93
CA ILE A 104 2.78 1.27 8.57
C ILE A 104 4.09 1.90 8.10
N SER A 105 4.56 1.51 6.93
CA SER A 105 5.72 2.14 6.27
C SER A 105 5.34 2.44 4.83
N PHE A 106 5.69 3.62 4.34
CA PHE A 106 5.38 4.03 2.99
C PHE A 106 6.47 4.92 2.42
N PHE A 107 6.48 5.04 1.10
CA PHE A 107 7.20 6.11 0.42
C PHE A 107 6.36 6.70 -0.70
N VAL A 108 6.64 7.95 -1.00
CA VAL A 108 6.15 8.66 -2.17
C VAL A 108 7.34 9.14 -2.99
N ALA A 109 7.22 9.10 -4.32
CA ALA A 109 8.23 9.61 -5.23
C ALA A 109 7.55 10.18 -6.47
N LYS A 110 8.11 11.25 -7.03
CA LYS A 110 7.65 11.75 -8.34
C LYS A 110 8.26 10.89 -9.44
N PHE A 111 7.50 10.66 -10.49
CA PHE A 111 7.98 10.04 -11.71
C PHE A 111 7.75 10.95 -12.91
N GLU A 112 8.53 10.73 -13.95
CA GLU A 112 8.35 11.29 -15.28
C GLU A 112 8.34 10.17 -16.31
N ARG A 113 7.53 10.33 -17.35
CA ARG A 113 7.48 9.41 -18.49
C ARG A 113 8.72 9.57 -19.34
N THR A 114 9.35 8.46 -19.72
CA THR A 114 10.56 8.42 -20.54
C THR A 114 10.28 8.04 -21.99
N GLU A 115 9.11 7.44 -22.27
CA GLU A 115 8.70 7.02 -23.61
C GLU A 115 7.36 7.66 -23.98
N GLU A 116 7.28 8.34 -25.12
CA GLU A 116 6.08 9.09 -25.53
C GLU A 116 4.85 8.19 -25.74
N GLU A 117 5.09 6.98 -26.27
CA GLU A 117 4.09 5.95 -26.57
C GLU A 117 3.70 5.10 -25.35
N ALA A 118 4.36 5.30 -24.20
CA ALA A 118 4.00 4.58 -22.98
C ALA A 118 2.62 5.03 -22.49
N ASN A 119 1.78 4.05 -22.17
CA ASN A 119 0.42 4.27 -21.68
C ASN A 119 0.41 4.58 -20.17
N ILE A 120 1.16 5.61 -19.82
CA ILE A 120 1.32 6.16 -18.48
C ILE A 120 1.22 7.69 -18.59
N PRO A 121 0.72 8.40 -17.57
CA PRO A 121 0.75 9.87 -17.56
C PRO A 121 2.15 10.42 -17.76
N ALA A 122 2.25 11.62 -18.35
CA ALA A 122 3.54 12.28 -18.62
C ALA A 122 4.36 12.52 -17.34
N ASP A 123 3.69 12.81 -16.23
CA ASP A 123 4.28 12.87 -14.89
C ASP A 123 3.27 12.38 -13.84
N GLY A 124 3.77 12.14 -12.63
CA GLY A 124 2.91 11.79 -11.51
C GLY A 124 3.67 11.42 -10.25
N CYS A 125 2.98 10.75 -9.34
CA CYS A 125 3.54 10.25 -8.08
C CYS A 125 3.26 8.76 -7.93
N VAL A 126 4.27 8.01 -7.51
CA VAL A 126 4.11 6.64 -7.01
C VAL A 126 3.99 6.71 -5.49
N LEU A 127 2.95 6.08 -4.94
CA LEU A 127 2.76 5.89 -3.52
C LEU A 127 2.77 4.38 -3.23
N ALA A 128 3.76 3.93 -2.48
CA ALA A 128 3.86 2.54 -2.04
C ALA A 128 3.66 2.49 -0.53
N ILE A 129 2.69 1.68 -0.08
CA ILE A 129 2.33 1.55 1.34
C ILE A 129 2.39 0.08 1.73
N ARG A 130 3.00 -0.19 2.88
CA ARG A 130 2.91 -1.46 3.58
C ARG A 130 2.28 -1.22 4.94
N GLY A 131 1.15 -1.87 5.17
CA GLY A 131 0.55 -2.01 6.49
C GLY A 131 0.95 -3.31 7.16
N THR A 132 0.68 -3.41 8.46
CA THR A 132 0.69 -4.70 9.18
C THR A 132 -0.56 -5.48 8.79
N GLY A 133 -0.39 -6.65 8.17
CA GLY A 133 -1.48 -7.59 7.94
C GLY A 133 -2.12 -7.95 9.29
N GLY A 134 -3.39 -7.59 9.46
CA GLY A 134 -4.08 -7.69 10.74
C GLY A 134 -4.26 -9.13 11.21
N LYS A 135 -3.49 -9.52 12.24
CA LYS A 135 -4.05 -10.23 13.40
C LYS A 135 -3.56 -9.49 14.64
N SER A 136 -4.46 -8.73 15.25
CA SER A 136 -4.27 -8.13 16.56
C SER A 136 -3.84 -9.22 17.56
N GLY A 137 -2.55 -9.31 17.86
CA GLY A 137 -2.01 -10.21 18.89
C GLY A 137 -0.93 -11.20 18.45
N ALA A 138 -0.66 -11.40 17.16
CA ALA A 138 0.36 -12.36 16.71
C ALA A 138 1.38 -11.71 15.77
N TRP A 139 2.46 -11.18 16.36
CA TRP A 139 3.68 -10.79 15.64
C TRP A 139 4.56 -11.98 15.24
N GLN A 140 4.08 -13.21 15.48
CA GLN A 140 4.81 -14.42 15.14
C GLN A 140 4.49 -14.81 13.69
N ASP A 141 5.55 -14.77 12.89
CA ASP A 141 5.70 -15.47 11.61
C ASP A 141 4.95 -14.88 10.41
N SER A 142 5.09 -13.56 10.24
CA SER A 142 4.77 -12.90 8.97
C SER A 142 5.50 -13.48 7.74
N ASN A 143 6.56 -14.28 7.90
CA ASN A 143 7.19 -14.98 6.78
C ASN A 143 6.36 -16.15 6.22
N GLU A 144 5.52 -16.81 7.02
CA GLU A 144 4.70 -17.94 6.56
C GLU A 144 3.52 -17.49 5.68
N PHE A 145 2.90 -16.37 6.02
CA PHE A 145 1.87 -15.75 5.16
C PHE A 145 2.48 -15.15 3.87
N ARG A 146 3.77 -14.79 3.90
CA ARG A 146 4.49 -14.18 2.77
C ARG A 146 4.89 -15.18 1.69
N SER A 147 5.24 -16.42 2.04
CA SER A 147 5.53 -17.45 1.03
C SER A 147 4.32 -17.73 0.13
N GLN A 148 3.11 -17.61 0.69
CA GLN A 148 1.86 -17.79 -0.06
C GLN A 148 1.58 -16.62 -1.02
N GLN A 149 1.95 -15.38 -0.66
CA GLN A 149 1.74 -14.21 -1.53
C GLN A 149 2.86 -13.99 -2.55
N SER A 150 4.11 -14.38 -2.27
CA SER A 150 5.20 -14.31 -3.27
C SER A 150 4.96 -15.24 -4.46
N ASN A 151 4.22 -16.34 -4.27
CA ASN A 151 3.81 -17.24 -5.35
C ASN A 151 2.82 -16.60 -6.34
N LEU A 152 2.15 -15.50 -5.99
CA LEU A 152 1.27 -14.76 -6.91
C LEU A 152 2.04 -13.89 -7.91
N VAL A 153 3.32 -13.61 -7.67
CA VAL A 153 4.17 -12.77 -8.53
C VAL A 153 5.23 -13.60 -9.26
N SER A 154 5.27 -14.91 -9.04
CA SER A 154 6.09 -15.83 -9.85
C SER A 154 5.47 -15.92 -11.25
N LEU A 155 6.00 -15.13 -12.19
CA LEU A 155 5.66 -15.23 -13.60
C LEU A 155 6.03 -16.65 -14.09
N PRO A 156 5.11 -17.38 -14.76
CA PRO A 156 5.47 -18.63 -15.41
C PRO A 156 6.44 -18.31 -16.56
N GLY A 157 7.72 -18.64 -16.43
CA GLY A 157 8.65 -18.51 -17.56
C GLY A 157 10.16 -18.46 -17.28
N ASN A 158 10.63 -18.18 -16.07
CA ASN A 158 12.08 -18.20 -15.79
C ASN A 158 12.49 -19.53 -15.14
N LYS A 159 12.93 -20.47 -15.98
CA LYS A 159 13.87 -21.55 -15.62
C LYS A 159 15.11 -21.42 -16.48
#